data_AF-A0A381WT81-F1
#
_entry.id   AF-A0A381WT81-F1
#
_cell.length_a   1.000
_cell.length_b   1.000
_cell.length_c   1.000
_cell.angle_alpha   90.00
_cell.angle_beta   90.00
_cell.angle_gamma   90.00
#
_symmetry.space_group_name_H-M   'P 1'
#
loop_
_entity.id
_entity.type
_entity.pdbx_description
1 polymer ?
#
loop_
_entity_poly.entity_id
_entity_poly.type
_entity_poly.pdbx_seq_one_letter_code
_entity_poly.pdbx_strand_id
1 'polypeptide(L)'
;MIIYPDIEIQDGHSVSLPRGRKEEATVFEISPLEAAEQFQIAGAEWLQVVDIDGVFQGGRFNSGIICEIIDNAKIPVQVAGGIRTEQQVDWWFEHGATRIVLGTAAIKDAQLLRHVCHQYPDRIVVSIDVRGGYVLIDGWQTRTSFHPITLGKNFRDIGVAAVVYTDIDRFENHSESSLAGTSEMGTEIDLPIISSGTVRTLDDISLLSLLPNIHGVITGRALFSGAVDLKEAIAIAREPGVDRSLAKEGVRPHPASSISAGRTLPTDYTTMGQELLDLHRAHTEGAISNEEYQIARQSILTRFHE
;
A
#
# COMPACT_ATOMS: atom_id res chain seq x y z
N MET A 1 0.36 3.39 -12.77
CA MET A 1 0.82 3.40 -11.36
C MET A 1 1.98 2.41 -11.24
N ILE A 2 3.01 2.67 -10.41
CA ILE A 2 4.16 1.77 -10.24
C ILE A 2 3.92 0.81 -9.07
N ILE A 3 4.23 -0.46 -9.24
CA ILE A 3 4.28 -1.43 -8.12
C ILE A 3 5.71 -1.48 -7.59
N TYR A 4 5.86 -1.25 -6.27
CA TYR A 4 7.12 -1.34 -5.53
C TYR A 4 7.08 -2.61 -4.67
N PRO A 5 7.63 -3.74 -5.14
CA PRO A 5 7.88 -4.89 -4.28
C PRO A 5 8.75 -4.47 -3.08
N ASP A 6 8.30 -4.85 -1.90
CA ASP A 6 8.89 -4.42 -0.63
C ASP A 6 9.64 -5.57 0.04
N ILE A 7 10.92 -5.37 0.32
CA ILE A 7 11.78 -6.33 1.01
C ILE A 7 12.18 -5.72 2.35
N GLU A 8 11.47 -6.14 3.40
CA GLU A 8 11.81 -5.82 4.78
C GLU A 8 12.87 -6.82 5.28
N ILE A 9 13.97 -6.31 5.85
CA ILE A 9 15.10 -7.12 6.33
C ILE A 9 15.27 -6.95 7.83
N GLN A 10 15.21 -8.05 8.57
CA GLN A 10 15.51 -8.12 10.00
C GLN A 10 16.44 -9.29 10.28
N ASP A 11 17.50 -9.05 11.05
CA ASP A 11 18.52 -10.04 11.41
C ASP A 11 19.04 -10.81 10.18
N GLY A 12 19.19 -10.12 9.04
CA GLY A 12 19.64 -10.68 7.76
C GLY A 12 18.60 -11.48 6.95
N HIS A 13 17.36 -11.60 7.43
CA HIS A 13 16.31 -12.39 6.77
C HIS A 13 15.20 -11.50 6.21
N SER A 14 14.54 -11.96 5.15
CA SER A 14 13.31 -11.33 4.67
C SER A 14 12.20 -11.58 5.68
N VAL A 15 11.53 -10.51 6.11
CA VAL A 15 10.45 -10.59 7.09
C VAL A 15 9.22 -9.84 6.63
N SER A 16 8.11 -10.05 7.34
CA SER A 16 7.00 -9.12 7.40
C SER A 16 6.66 -8.89 8.86
N LEU A 17 6.39 -7.64 9.24
CA LEU A 17 5.92 -7.31 10.59
C LEU A 17 4.40 -7.12 10.63
N PRO A 18 3.61 -8.13 11.05
CA PRO A 18 2.20 -7.91 11.39
C PRO A 18 2.09 -6.78 12.42
N ARG A 19 1.31 -5.74 12.09
CA ARG A 19 1.08 -4.58 12.99
C ARG A 19 2.36 -3.84 13.41
N GLY A 20 3.49 -4.05 12.71
CA GLY A 20 4.77 -3.42 13.03
C GLY A 20 5.38 -3.89 14.34
N ARG A 21 4.97 -5.05 14.85
CA ARG A 21 5.51 -5.62 16.09
C ARG A 21 6.73 -6.47 15.79
N LYS A 22 7.90 -6.03 16.26
CA LYS A 22 9.19 -6.69 16.01
C LYS A 22 9.18 -8.16 16.46
N GLU A 23 8.47 -8.46 17.54
CA GLU A 23 8.40 -9.79 18.15
C GLU A 23 7.47 -10.75 17.41
N GLU A 24 6.59 -10.23 16.54
CA GLU A 24 5.63 -11.01 15.75
C GLU A 24 6.10 -11.19 14.29
N ALA A 25 7.37 -10.93 14.00
CA ALA A 25 7.94 -11.03 12.66
C ALA A 25 7.69 -12.41 12.05
N THR A 26 7.09 -12.43 10.87
CA THR A 26 7.03 -13.64 10.04
C THR A 26 8.26 -13.65 9.16
N VAL A 27 9.13 -14.65 9.34
CA VAL A 27 10.33 -14.85 8.54
C VAL A 27 9.98 -15.66 7.29
N PHE A 28 10.43 -15.19 6.13
CA PHE A 28 10.31 -15.92 4.88
C PHE A 28 11.58 -16.73 4.60
N GLU A 29 11.43 -17.91 3.99
CA GLU A 29 12.57 -18.80 3.69
C GLU A 29 13.46 -18.26 2.57
N ILE A 30 12.87 -17.50 1.64
CA ILE A 30 13.60 -16.83 0.55
C ILE A 30 14.52 -15.75 1.11
N SER A 31 15.76 -15.71 0.63
CA SER A 31 16.71 -14.68 1.06
C SER A 31 16.34 -13.30 0.47
N PRO A 32 16.74 -12.18 1.10
CA PRO A 32 16.50 -10.84 0.54
C PRO A 32 17.05 -10.65 -0.88
N LEU A 33 18.22 -11.22 -1.16
CA LEU A 33 18.87 -11.21 -2.48
C LEU A 33 18.06 -11.98 -3.53
N GLU A 34 17.63 -13.18 -3.18
CA GLU A 34 16.81 -14.02 -4.07
C GLU A 34 15.45 -13.37 -4.33
N ALA A 35 14.82 -12.78 -3.32
CA ALA A 35 13.57 -12.03 -3.49
C ALA A 35 13.74 -10.84 -4.45
N ALA A 36 14.81 -10.06 -4.30
CA ALA A 36 15.13 -8.95 -5.20
C ALA A 36 15.35 -9.42 -6.65
N GLU A 37 16.05 -10.55 -6.83
CA GLU A 37 16.25 -11.18 -8.14
C GLU A 37 14.93 -11.65 -8.76
N GLN A 38 14.08 -12.34 -7.99
CA GLN A 38 12.79 -12.81 -8.47
C GLN A 38 11.86 -11.66 -8.86
N PHE A 39 11.82 -10.57 -8.07
CA PHE A 39 10.99 -9.42 -8.38
C PHE A 39 11.43 -8.67 -9.65
N GLN A 40 12.74 -8.48 -9.87
CA GLN A 40 13.21 -7.89 -11.13
C GLN A 40 12.92 -8.79 -12.34
N ILE A 41 13.07 -10.12 -12.21
CA ILE A 41 12.75 -11.08 -13.28
C ILE A 41 11.26 -11.06 -13.60
N ALA A 42 10.42 -10.87 -12.59
CA ALA A 42 8.97 -10.71 -12.75
C ALA A 42 8.57 -9.34 -13.35
N GLY A 43 9.52 -8.44 -13.58
CA GLY A 43 9.30 -7.18 -14.30
C GLY A 43 9.07 -5.98 -13.41
N ALA A 44 9.42 -6.05 -12.12
CA ALA A 44 9.42 -4.88 -11.23
C ALA A 44 10.19 -3.71 -11.85
N GLU A 45 9.65 -2.49 -11.72
CA GLU A 45 10.30 -1.28 -12.22
C GLU A 45 11.13 -0.58 -11.13
N TRP A 46 10.85 -0.89 -9.86
CA TRP A 46 11.51 -0.37 -8.68
C TRP A 46 11.54 -1.45 -7.60
N LEU A 47 12.51 -1.38 -6.69
CA LEU A 47 12.49 -2.12 -5.43
C LEU A 47 12.41 -1.15 -4.26
N GLN A 48 11.63 -1.50 -3.24
CA GLN A 48 11.66 -0.90 -1.91
C GLN A 48 12.40 -1.89 -1.00
N VAL A 49 13.42 -1.42 -0.27
CA VAL A 49 14.18 -2.25 0.67
C VAL A 49 14.27 -1.52 2.01
N VAL A 50 13.89 -2.20 3.09
CA VAL A 50 13.76 -1.60 4.42
C VAL A 50 14.64 -2.33 5.43
N ASP A 51 15.56 -1.60 6.07
CA ASP A 51 16.29 -2.11 7.24
C ASP A 51 15.42 -1.98 8.51
N ILE A 52 14.74 -3.07 8.88
CA ILE A 52 13.83 -3.11 10.03
C ILE A 52 14.60 -2.93 11.34
N ASP A 53 15.80 -3.49 11.46
CA ASP A 53 16.62 -3.26 12.65
C ASP A 53 17.01 -1.79 12.77
N GLY A 54 17.30 -1.15 11.64
CA GLY A 54 17.49 0.29 11.53
C GLY A 54 16.26 1.09 11.98
N VAL A 55 15.04 0.68 11.63
CA VAL A 55 13.80 1.37 12.06
C VAL A 55 13.74 1.52 13.59
N PHE A 56 13.99 0.44 14.32
CA PHE A 56 13.88 0.43 15.79
C PHE A 56 15.11 1.01 16.49
N GLN A 57 16.31 0.64 16.06
CA GLN A 57 17.54 0.96 16.80
C GLN A 57 18.24 2.22 16.24
N GLY A 58 18.04 2.52 14.96
CA GLY A 58 18.80 3.52 14.21
C GLY A 58 20.15 2.99 13.76
N GLY A 59 20.59 3.40 12.57
CA GLY A 59 21.80 2.87 11.95
C GLY A 59 21.50 2.07 10.69
N ARG A 60 22.43 1.20 10.30
CA ARG A 60 22.40 0.41 9.05
C ARG A 60 22.88 -1.02 9.31
N PHE A 61 22.11 -1.80 10.07
CA PHE A 61 22.48 -3.14 10.53
C PHE A 61 22.56 -4.15 9.40
N ASN A 62 21.67 -4.00 8.41
CA ASN A 62 21.59 -4.87 7.25
C ASN A 62 22.27 -4.25 6.02
N SER A 63 23.17 -3.28 6.21
CA SER A 63 23.82 -2.52 5.12
C SER A 63 24.53 -3.39 4.10
N GLY A 64 25.24 -4.45 4.54
CA GLY A 64 25.92 -5.36 3.62
C GLY A 64 24.96 -5.98 2.61
N ILE A 65 23.88 -6.59 3.09
CA ILE A 65 22.85 -7.23 2.24
C ILE A 65 22.16 -6.21 1.34
N ILE A 66 21.84 -5.03 1.85
CA ILE A 66 21.19 -3.99 1.03
C ILE A 66 22.12 -3.49 -0.07
N CYS A 67 23.41 -3.30 0.21
CA CYS A 67 24.39 -2.96 -0.82
C CYS A 67 24.52 -4.07 -1.87
N GLU A 68 24.55 -5.34 -1.45
CA GLU A 68 24.55 -6.46 -2.40
C GLU A 68 23.29 -6.47 -3.28
N ILE A 69 22.11 -6.16 -2.72
CA ILE A 69 20.88 -5.98 -3.52
C ILE A 69 21.04 -4.85 -4.52
N ILE A 70 21.55 -3.69 -4.10
CA ILE A 70 21.75 -2.52 -4.98
C ILE A 70 22.73 -2.87 -6.12
N ASP A 71 23.84 -3.52 -5.82
CA ASP A 71 24.88 -3.88 -6.79
C ASP A 71 24.38 -4.88 -7.85
N ASN A 72 23.46 -5.78 -7.46
CA ASN A 72 22.91 -6.81 -8.36
C ASN A 72 21.58 -6.40 -9.04
N ALA A 73 20.90 -5.36 -8.53
CA ALA A 73 19.65 -4.88 -9.10
C ALA A 73 19.90 -4.10 -10.40
N LYS A 74 19.18 -4.47 -11.46
CA LYS A 74 19.19 -3.72 -12.74
C LYS A 74 18.13 -2.62 -12.80
N ILE A 75 17.38 -2.46 -11.71
CA ILE A 75 16.28 -1.53 -11.53
C ILE A 75 16.56 -0.65 -10.32
N PRO A 76 16.03 0.58 -10.28
CA PRO A 76 16.29 1.50 -9.19
C PRO A 76 15.79 0.97 -7.83
N VAL A 77 16.61 1.19 -6.80
CA VAL A 77 16.34 0.77 -5.42
C VAL A 77 16.04 1.99 -4.55
N GLN A 78 14.91 1.93 -3.85
CA GLN A 78 14.51 2.89 -2.82
C GLN A 78 14.79 2.29 -1.44
N VAL A 79 15.66 2.92 -0.66
CA VAL A 79 16.10 2.41 0.66
C VAL A 79 15.41 3.17 1.78
N ALA A 80 14.94 2.43 2.77
CA ALA A 80 14.32 2.95 4.00
C ALA A 80 14.91 2.25 5.24
N GLY A 81 14.60 2.79 6.42
CA GLY A 81 14.94 2.18 7.70
C GLY A 81 16.10 2.86 8.43
N GLY A 82 15.83 3.48 9.57
CA GLY A 82 16.86 3.97 10.50
C GLY A 82 17.70 5.17 10.07
N ILE A 83 17.39 5.80 8.93
CA ILE A 83 18.11 6.96 8.39
C ILE A 83 17.66 8.22 9.13
N ARG A 84 18.58 8.82 9.88
CA ARG A 84 18.35 9.93 10.82
C ARG A 84 19.27 11.12 10.61
N THR A 85 20.32 11.00 9.80
CA THR A 85 21.29 12.07 9.56
C THR A 85 21.63 12.23 8.07
N GLU A 86 22.10 13.41 7.70
CA GLU A 86 22.61 13.71 6.36
C GLU A 86 23.71 12.73 5.93
N GLN A 87 24.69 12.48 6.80
CA GLN A 87 25.76 11.51 6.57
C GLN A 87 25.24 10.10 6.24
N GLN A 88 24.07 9.72 6.78
CA GLN A 88 23.47 8.44 6.45
C GLN A 88 22.80 8.45 5.07
N VAL A 89 22.18 9.57 4.70
CA VAL A 89 21.62 9.80 3.37
C VAL A 89 22.74 9.77 2.32
N ASP A 90 23.81 10.55 2.54
CA ASP A 90 24.98 10.63 1.66
C ASP A 90 25.56 9.24 1.40
N TRP A 91 25.79 8.48 2.48
CA TRP A 91 26.37 7.14 2.41
C TRP A 91 25.52 6.20 1.53
N TRP A 92 24.19 6.20 1.67
CA TRP A 92 23.36 5.34 0.83
C TRP A 92 23.39 5.75 -0.64
N PHE A 93 23.44 7.04 -0.94
CA PHE A 93 23.59 7.51 -2.31
C PHE A 93 24.96 7.19 -2.90
N GLU A 94 26.03 7.25 -2.11
CA GLU A 94 27.38 6.81 -2.51
C GLU A 94 27.41 5.30 -2.84
N HIS A 95 26.56 4.51 -2.19
CA HIS A 95 26.42 3.07 -2.41
C HIS A 95 25.30 2.71 -3.41
N GLY A 96 24.85 3.67 -4.23
CA GLY A 96 24.01 3.40 -5.39
C GLY A 96 22.50 3.39 -5.14
N ALA A 97 22.02 3.66 -3.93
CA ALA A 97 20.58 3.81 -3.68
C ALA A 97 20.01 4.88 -4.61
N THR A 98 18.89 4.63 -5.29
CA THR A 98 18.29 5.62 -6.20
C THR A 98 17.47 6.65 -5.44
N ARG A 99 16.72 6.21 -4.43
CA ARG A 99 15.92 7.07 -3.54
C ARG A 99 16.10 6.69 -2.08
N ILE A 100 15.89 7.66 -1.20
CA ILE A 100 15.91 7.46 0.25
C ILE A 100 14.56 7.84 0.84
N VAL A 101 14.00 6.96 1.67
CA VAL A 101 12.76 7.21 2.40
C VAL A 101 13.09 7.63 3.83
N LEU A 102 12.62 8.81 4.21
CA LEU A 102 12.75 9.35 5.56
C LEU A 102 11.38 9.38 6.24
N GLY A 103 11.26 8.73 7.41
CA GLY A 103 10.08 8.81 8.27
C GLY A 103 10.27 9.82 9.39
N THR A 104 10.50 9.33 10.61
CA THR A 104 10.76 10.10 11.83
C THR A 104 11.64 11.34 11.63
N ALA A 105 12.78 11.19 10.93
CA ALA A 105 13.76 12.27 10.77
C ALA A 105 13.19 13.45 9.97
N ALA A 106 12.44 13.17 8.89
CA ALA A 106 11.79 14.20 8.08
C ALA A 106 10.72 14.98 8.86
N ILE A 107 10.09 14.32 9.84
CA ILE A 107 9.03 14.91 10.67
C ILE A 107 9.62 15.71 11.84
N LYS A 108 10.70 15.22 12.46
CA LYS A 108 11.36 15.88 13.61
C LYS A 108 12.28 17.02 13.20
N ASP A 109 12.90 16.94 12.03
CA ASP A 109 13.94 17.88 11.58
C ASP A 109 13.68 18.39 10.16
N ALA A 110 12.97 19.51 10.07
CA ALA A 110 12.67 20.17 8.80
C ALA A 110 13.91 20.80 8.15
N GLN A 111 14.97 21.11 8.91
CA GLN A 111 16.21 21.66 8.36
C GLN A 111 16.99 20.57 7.63
N LEU A 112 17.13 19.40 8.27
CA LEU A 112 17.69 18.21 7.64
C LEU A 112 16.95 17.89 6.35
N LEU A 113 15.61 17.80 6.40
CA LEU A 113 14.81 17.47 5.22
C LEU A 113 15.04 18.45 4.07
N ARG A 114 15.02 19.76 4.34
CA ARG A 114 15.27 20.79 3.34
C ARG A 114 16.66 20.69 2.74
N HIS A 115 17.66 20.45 3.59
CA HIS A 115 19.04 20.33 3.15
C HIS A 115 19.23 19.13 2.21
N VAL A 116 18.77 17.93 2.61
CA VAL A 116 18.93 16.74 1.77
C VAL A 116 18.09 16.79 0.50
N CYS A 117 16.91 17.42 0.50
CA CYS A 117 16.13 17.62 -0.73
C CYS A 117 16.81 18.61 -1.69
N HIS A 118 17.50 19.63 -1.15
CA HIS A 118 18.28 20.56 -1.97
C HIS A 118 19.52 19.89 -2.59
N GLN A 119 20.23 19.08 -1.80
CA GLN A 119 21.41 18.36 -2.25
C GLN A 119 21.08 17.22 -3.21
N TYR A 120 19.95 16.55 -3.02
CA TYR A 120 19.49 15.39 -3.79
C TYR A 120 18.07 15.62 -4.33
N PRO A 121 17.90 16.51 -5.33
CA PRO A 121 16.59 16.82 -5.90
C PRO A 121 15.91 15.57 -6.46
N ASP A 122 14.61 15.43 -6.23
CA ASP A 122 13.75 14.32 -6.70
C ASP A 122 14.16 12.91 -6.20
N ARG A 123 15.04 12.83 -5.19
CA ARG A 123 15.55 11.56 -4.65
C ARG A 123 15.17 11.27 -3.20
N ILE A 124 14.52 12.22 -2.53
CA ILE A 124 14.06 12.07 -1.15
C ILE A 124 12.56 11.85 -1.10
N VAL A 125 12.13 10.78 -0.44
CA VAL A 125 10.74 10.42 -0.21
C VAL A 125 10.45 10.52 1.27
N VAL A 126 9.26 10.98 1.65
CA VAL A 126 8.87 11.06 3.07
C VAL A 126 7.79 10.03 3.39
N SER A 127 8.00 9.22 4.43
CA SER A 127 6.97 8.32 4.95
C SER A 127 6.10 9.04 5.99
N ILE A 128 4.80 9.02 5.77
CA ILE A 128 3.77 9.46 6.71
C ILE A 128 2.98 8.21 7.11
N ASP A 129 3.27 7.71 8.31
CA ASP A 129 2.57 6.59 8.88
C ASP A 129 1.51 7.08 9.87
N VAL A 130 0.28 6.57 9.80
CA VAL A 130 -0.88 7.12 10.50
C VAL A 130 -1.58 6.06 11.35
N ARG A 131 -2.01 6.48 12.55
CA ARG A 131 -2.92 5.75 13.43
C ARG A 131 -3.87 6.72 14.11
N GLY A 132 -5.16 6.41 14.11
CA GLY A 132 -6.23 7.23 14.67
C GLY A 132 -6.30 8.63 14.05
N GLY A 133 -5.91 8.77 12.77
CA GLY A 133 -5.87 10.06 12.08
C GLY A 133 -4.68 10.97 12.44
N TYR A 134 -3.70 10.46 13.19
CA TYR A 134 -2.49 11.20 13.58
C TYR A 134 -1.23 10.51 13.10
N VAL A 135 -0.23 11.32 12.77
CA VAL A 135 1.07 10.84 12.31
C VAL A 135 1.84 10.19 13.47
N LEU A 136 2.44 9.03 13.19
CA LEU A 136 3.31 8.30 14.10
C LEU A 136 4.78 8.45 13.69
N ILE A 137 5.66 8.41 14.70
CA ILE A 137 7.12 8.43 14.54
C ILE A 137 7.76 7.41 15.49
N ASP A 138 9.09 7.28 15.41
CA ASP A 138 9.91 6.35 16.22
C ASP A 138 9.44 4.89 16.07
N GLY A 139 9.27 4.42 14.84
CA GLY A 139 8.83 3.03 14.59
C GLY A 139 7.42 2.75 15.13
N TRP A 140 6.50 3.71 14.95
CA TRP A 140 5.10 3.64 15.35
C TRP A 140 4.85 3.69 16.86
N GLN A 141 5.88 4.00 17.65
CA GLN A 141 5.79 4.06 19.11
C GLN A 141 5.28 5.40 19.63
N THR A 142 5.53 6.49 18.89
CA THR A 142 5.20 7.84 19.35
C THR A 142 4.14 8.47 18.45
N ARG A 143 2.97 8.76 19.03
CA ARG A 143 1.92 9.55 18.36
C ARG A 143 2.24 11.03 18.45
N THR A 144 2.20 11.73 17.32
CA THR A 144 2.34 13.18 17.25
C THR A 144 0.98 13.89 17.31
N SER A 145 1.00 15.22 17.36
CA SER A 145 -0.20 16.06 17.14
C SER A 145 -0.43 16.40 15.66
N PHE A 146 0.43 15.94 14.74
CA PHE A 146 0.32 16.27 13.34
C PHE A 146 -0.78 15.45 12.65
N HIS A 147 -1.56 16.12 11.80
CA HIS A 147 -2.46 15.49 10.85
C HIS A 147 -1.73 15.25 9.52
N PRO A 148 -1.99 14.12 8.83
CA PRO A 148 -1.23 13.71 7.66
C PRO A 148 -1.35 14.67 6.49
N ILE A 149 -2.55 15.19 6.21
CA ILE A 149 -2.79 16.14 5.12
C ILE A 149 -2.05 17.46 5.35
N THR A 150 -2.18 18.02 6.55
CA THR A 150 -1.49 19.27 6.92
C THR A 150 0.03 19.11 6.83
N LEU A 151 0.56 17.99 7.30
CA LEU A 151 1.98 17.68 7.20
C LEU A 151 2.44 17.52 5.75
N GLY A 152 1.71 16.75 4.94
CA GLY A 152 2.02 16.53 3.53
C GLY A 152 2.02 17.81 2.70
N LYS A 153 1.08 18.73 2.95
CA LYS A 153 1.04 20.06 2.32
C LYS A 153 2.31 20.89 2.58
N ASN A 154 2.95 20.71 3.74
CA ASN A 154 4.19 21.41 4.08
C ASN A 154 5.43 20.90 3.32
N PHE A 155 5.36 19.72 2.68
CA PHE A 155 6.50 19.14 1.99
C PHE A 155 6.69 19.64 0.56
N ARG A 156 5.66 20.25 -0.03
CA ARG A 156 5.67 20.73 -1.43
C ARG A 156 6.85 21.66 -1.70
N ASP A 157 7.04 22.65 -0.85
CA ASP A 157 8.06 23.70 -1.04
C ASP A 157 9.45 23.27 -0.55
N ILE A 158 9.60 22.01 -0.11
CA ILE A 158 10.86 21.47 0.41
C ILE A 158 11.61 20.68 -0.68
N GLY A 159 10.91 20.19 -1.71
CA GLY A 159 11.51 19.40 -2.79
C GLY A 159 11.44 17.89 -2.58
N VAL A 160 10.46 17.42 -1.80
CA VAL A 160 10.19 15.98 -1.62
C VAL A 160 9.67 15.38 -2.92
N ALA A 161 10.23 14.24 -3.33
CA ALA A 161 9.91 13.56 -4.59
C ALA A 161 8.53 12.87 -4.56
N ALA A 162 8.18 12.29 -3.42
CA ALA A 162 6.92 11.60 -3.19
C ALA A 162 6.64 11.46 -1.69
N VAL A 163 5.39 11.20 -1.34
CA VAL A 163 4.97 10.83 0.01
C VAL A 163 4.54 9.38 0.01
N VAL A 164 5.18 8.56 0.84
CA VAL A 164 4.67 7.23 1.20
C VAL A 164 3.62 7.43 2.29
N TYR A 165 2.40 6.97 2.04
CA TYR A 165 1.32 7.00 3.02
C TYR A 165 1.02 5.59 3.50
N THR A 166 1.16 5.36 4.80
CA THR A 166 0.87 4.07 5.44
C THR A 166 -0.24 4.28 6.46
N ASP A 167 -1.42 3.72 6.22
CA ASP A 167 -2.42 3.56 7.29
C ASP A 167 -2.12 2.29 8.07
N ILE A 168 -1.78 2.45 9.35
CA ILE A 168 -1.44 1.35 10.25
C ILE A 168 -2.71 0.72 10.84
N ASP A 169 -3.85 1.42 10.89
CA ASP A 169 -5.08 0.88 11.48
C ASP A 169 -5.77 -0.14 10.58
N ARG A 170 -5.30 -0.29 9.33
CA ARG A 170 -5.73 -1.36 8.41
C ARG A 170 -5.72 -2.75 9.06
N PHE A 171 -4.81 -2.98 10.00
CA PHE A 171 -4.64 -4.28 10.65
C PHE A 171 -5.75 -4.60 11.65
N GLU A 172 -6.64 -3.65 11.94
CA GLU A 172 -7.84 -3.83 12.78
C GLU A 172 -9.10 -4.16 11.96
N ASN A 173 -8.93 -4.58 10.69
CA ASN A 173 -9.99 -4.98 9.73
C ASN A 173 -10.80 -3.84 9.10
N HIS A 174 -10.18 -2.67 8.89
CA HIS A 174 -10.83 -1.52 8.24
C HIS A 174 -10.18 -1.15 6.89
N SER A 175 -10.12 -2.09 5.94
CA SER A 175 -9.51 -1.83 4.61
C SER A 175 -10.14 -0.65 3.87
N GLU A 176 -11.45 -0.45 4.02
CA GLU A 176 -12.17 0.69 3.45
C GLU A 176 -11.68 2.04 4.02
N SER A 177 -11.32 2.09 5.31
CA SER A 177 -10.78 3.30 5.94
C SER A 177 -9.41 3.67 5.36
N SER A 178 -8.57 2.67 5.09
CA SER A 178 -7.25 2.89 4.52
C SER A 178 -7.33 3.37 3.07
N LEU A 179 -8.29 2.87 2.30
CA LEU A 179 -8.59 3.40 0.95
C LEU A 179 -9.11 4.84 1.02
N ALA A 180 -10.02 5.15 1.95
CA ALA A 180 -10.53 6.50 2.13
C ALA A 180 -9.40 7.50 2.48
N GLY A 181 -8.55 7.15 3.45
CA GLY A 181 -7.38 7.98 3.81
C GLY A 181 -6.39 8.13 2.66
N THR A 182 -6.14 7.06 1.90
CA THR A 182 -5.27 7.11 0.71
C THR A 182 -5.86 8.04 -0.37
N SER A 183 -7.18 7.97 -0.60
CA SER A 183 -7.88 8.85 -1.54
C SER A 183 -7.83 10.30 -1.11
N GLU A 184 -7.98 10.59 0.19
CA GLU A 184 -7.88 11.93 0.75
C GLU A 184 -6.48 12.51 0.54
N MET A 185 -5.43 11.73 0.85
CA MET A 185 -4.03 12.11 0.59
C MET A 185 -3.80 12.44 -0.90
N GLY A 186 -4.30 11.60 -1.81
CA GLY A 186 -4.19 11.83 -3.24
C GLY A 186 -4.97 13.04 -3.76
N THR A 187 -6.06 13.41 -3.08
CA THR A 187 -6.89 14.57 -3.46
C THR A 187 -6.31 15.88 -2.96
N GLU A 188 -5.78 15.90 -1.73
CA GLU A 188 -5.45 17.13 -1.02
C GLU A 188 -3.97 17.54 -1.13
N ILE A 189 -3.08 16.63 -1.52
CA ILE A 189 -1.64 16.87 -1.55
C ILE A 189 -1.15 16.92 -2.99
N ASP A 190 -0.50 18.03 -3.35
CA ASP A 190 0.13 18.25 -4.67
C ASP A 190 1.54 17.61 -4.77
N LEU A 191 1.68 16.38 -4.29
CA LEU A 191 2.90 15.55 -4.41
C LEU A 191 2.50 14.12 -4.80
N PRO A 192 3.33 13.38 -5.54
CA PRO A 192 3.05 11.99 -5.86
C PRO A 192 2.85 11.15 -4.59
N ILE A 193 1.71 10.46 -4.48
CA ILE A 193 1.42 9.57 -3.36
C ILE A 193 1.80 8.13 -3.72
N ILE A 194 2.50 7.47 -2.80
CA ILE A 194 2.79 6.04 -2.83
C ILE A 194 2.01 5.39 -1.68
N SER A 195 1.01 4.58 -2.00
CA SER A 195 0.23 3.86 -0.98
C SER A 195 1.07 2.71 -0.42
N SER A 196 1.13 2.57 0.89
CA SER A 196 1.82 1.44 1.53
C SER A 196 0.85 0.57 2.30
N GLY A 197 0.80 -0.70 1.89
CA GLY A 197 0.19 -1.83 2.57
C GLY A 197 -1.34 -1.86 2.65
N THR A 198 -2.03 -1.17 1.76
CA THR A 198 -3.46 -1.41 1.48
C THR A 198 -3.69 -2.73 0.73
N VAL A 199 -2.68 -3.26 0.03
CA VAL A 199 -2.82 -4.41 -0.89
C VAL A 199 -2.87 -5.76 -0.16
N ARG A 200 -3.94 -6.52 -0.41
CA ARG A 200 -4.11 -7.93 -0.04
C ARG A 200 -4.40 -8.81 -1.25
N THR A 201 -5.00 -8.23 -2.29
CA THR A 201 -5.48 -8.87 -3.52
C THR A 201 -5.21 -7.98 -4.74
N LEU A 202 -5.41 -8.52 -5.95
CA LEU A 202 -5.33 -7.74 -7.19
C LEU A 202 -6.45 -6.68 -7.31
N ASP A 203 -7.61 -6.91 -6.68
CA ASP A 203 -8.71 -5.94 -6.65
C ASP A 203 -8.30 -4.65 -5.92
N ASP A 204 -7.51 -4.77 -4.85
CA ASP A 204 -6.99 -3.59 -4.13
C ASP A 204 -6.09 -2.73 -5.04
N ILE A 205 -5.28 -3.36 -5.90
CA ILE A 205 -4.44 -2.66 -6.87
C ILE A 205 -5.30 -1.95 -7.92
N SER A 206 -6.35 -2.63 -8.41
CA SER A 206 -7.32 -2.05 -9.35
C SER A 206 -7.99 -0.82 -8.74
N LEU A 207 -8.46 -0.91 -7.50
CA LEU A 207 -9.10 0.21 -6.78
C LEU A 207 -8.14 1.38 -6.58
N LEU A 208 -6.90 1.12 -6.14
CA LEU A 208 -5.87 2.14 -5.97
C LEU A 208 -5.55 2.86 -7.29
N SER A 209 -5.59 2.16 -8.43
CA SER A 209 -5.34 2.75 -9.75
C SER A 209 -6.41 3.78 -10.17
N LEU A 210 -7.61 3.70 -9.59
CA LEU A 210 -8.72 4.63 -9.84
C LEU A 210 -8.67 5.88 -8.96
N LEU A 211 -7.88 5.86 -7.88
CA LEU A 211 -7.76 6.98 -6.96
C LEU A 211 -6.91 8.12 -7.56
N PRO A 212 -7.22 9.39 -7.22
CA PRO A 212 -6.46 10.52 -7.72
C PRO A 212 -5.02 10.50 -7.18
N ASN A 213 -4.07 10.90 -8.02
CA ASN A 213 -2.66 11.16 -7.64
C ASN A 213 -1.92 9.99 -6.97
N ILE A 214 -2.43 8.76 -7.06
CA ILE A 214 -1.71 7.57 -6.61
C ILE A 214 -0.74 7.12 -7.70
N HIS A 215 0.54 7.41 -7.47
CA HIS A 215 1.61 7.15 -8.44
C HIS A 215 2.28 5.80 -8.20
N GLY A 216 2.21 5.27 -6.98
CA GLY A 216 2.85 4.02 -6.60
C GLY A 216 2.13 3.24 -5.51
N VAL A 217 2.45 1.95 -5.42
CA VAL A 217 2.00 1.08 -4.34
C VAL A 217 3.13 0.19 -3.85
N ILE A 218 3.44 0.26 -2.56
CA ILE A 218 4.37 -0.63 -1.87
C ILE A 218 3.63 -1.92 -1.49
N THR A 219 4.12 -3.04 -1.99
CA THR A 219 3.51 -4.36 -1.81
C THR A 219 4.56 -5.38 -1.36
N GLY A 220 4.57 -5.72 -0.08
CA GLY A 220 5.45 -6.75 0.49
C GLY A 220 4.72 -8.06 0.74
N ARG A 221 4.05 -8.16 1.88
CA ARG A 221 3.41 -9.39 2.39
C ARG A 221 2.56 -10.15 1.35
N ALA A 222 1.76 -9.44 0.55
CA ALA A 222 0.89 -10.08 -0.44
C ALA A 222 1.67 -10.79 -1.57
N LEU A 223 2.86 -10.28 -1.93
CA LEU A 223 3.75 -10.93 -2.88
C LEU A 223 4.43 -12.14 -2.23
N PHE A 224 5.00 -11.98 -1.05
CA PHE A 224 5.67 -13.09 -0.35
C PHE A 224 4.73 -14.25 -0.01
N SER A 225 3.46 -13.97 0.31
CA SER A 225 2.46 -15.02 0.57
C SER A 225 1.86 -15.62 -0.71
N GLY A 226 2.19 -15.10 -1.90
CA GLY A 226 1.60 -15.51 -3.17
C GLY A 226 0.12 -15.14 -3.33
N ALA A 227 -0.40 -14.23 -2.49
CA ALA A 227 -1.79 -13.76 -2.61
C ALA A 227 -1.97 -12.82 -3.82
N VAL A 228 -0.89 -12.20 -4.26
CA VAL A 228 -0.79 -11.35 -5.43
C VAL A 228 0.39 -11.82 -6.28
N ASP A 229 0.15 -12.10 -7.56
CA ASP A 229 1.21 -12.27 -8.54
C ASP A 229 1.71 -10.89 -9.03
N LEU A 230 3.03 -10.71 -9.08
CA LEU A 230 3.64 -9.43 -9.41
C LEU A 230 3.42 -9.05 -10.89
N LYS A 231 3.42 -10.02 -11.83
CA LYS A 231 3.22 -9.72 -13.25
C LYS A 231 1.78 -9.27 -13.49
N GLU A 232 0.82 -9.92 -12.86
CA GLU A 232 -0.60 -9.55 -12.90
C GLU A 232 -0.83 -8.17 -12.27
N ALA A 233 -0.22 -7.92 -11.09
CA ALA A 233 -0.24 -6.61 -10.44
C ALA A 233 0.28 -5.48 -11.33
N ILE A 234 1.43 -5.69 -11.99
CA ILE A 234 2.02 -4.73 -12.92
C ILE A 234 1.11 -4.51 -14.13
N ALA A 235 0.52 -5.57 -14.69
CA ALA A 235 -0.40 -5.47 -15.82
C ALA A 235 -1.61 -4.60 -15.47
N ILE A 236 -2.28 -4.89 -14.35
CA ILE A 236 -3.42 -4.12 -13.85
C ILE A 236 -3.02 -2.65 -13.59
N ALA A 237 -1.86 -2.41 -12.97
CA ALA A 237 -1.41 -1.06 -12.65
C ALA A 237 -1.01 -0.22 -13.89
N ARG A 238 -0.74 -0.89 -15.02
CA ARG A 238 -0.43 -0.29 -16.33
C ARG A 238 -1.64 -0.12 -17.22
N GLU A 239 -2.70 -0.90 -17.02
CA GLU A 239 -3.93 -0.71 -17.77
C GLU A 239 -4.40 0.74 -17.58
N PRO A 240 -4.68 1.47 -18.68
CA PRO A 240 -5.26 2.79 -18.57
C PRO A 240 -6.67 2.59 -17.98
N GLY A 241 -6.76 2.71 -16.66
CA GLY A 241 -8.02 2.63 -15.93
C GLY A 241 -8.99 3.62 -16.55
N VAL A 242 -10.05 3.08 -17.15
CA VAL A 242 -11.28 3.72 -17.66
C VAL A 242 -11.07 5.11 -18.28
N ASP A 243 -11.39 5.26 -19.56
CA ASP A 243 -11.39 6.56 -20.24
C ASP A 243 -12.00 7.66 -19.34
N ARG A 244 -11.14 8.57 -18.87
CA ARG A 244 -11.53 9.67 -17.97
C ARG A 244 -12.50 10.64 -18.64
N SER A 245 -12.68 10.55 -19.96
CA SER A 245 -13.74 11.24 -20.69
C SER A 245 -15.13 10.71 -20.31
N LEU A 246 -15.27 9.46 -19.88
CA LEU A 246 -16.53 8.89 -19.38
C LEU A 246 -16.97 9.55 -18.07
N ALA A 247 -16.02 10.04 -17.26
CA ALA A 247 -16.34 10.86 -16.08
C ALA A 247 -16.85 12.27 -16.49
N LYS A 248 -16.40 12.79 -17.64
CA LYS A 248 -16.89 14.07 -18.21
C LYS A 248 -18.25 13.95 -18.90
N GLU A 249 -18.55 12.79 -19.47
CA GLU A 249 -19.90 12.49 -19.98
C GLU A 249 -20.94 12.36 -18.85
N GLY A 250 -20.47 12.35 -17.60
CA GLY A 250 -21.26 12.00 -16.45
C GLY A 250 -21.66 10.52 -16.52
N VAL A 251 -21.82 9.89 -15.37
CA VAL A 251 -22.78 8.78 -15.31
C VAL A 251 -24.09 9.41 -15.77
N ARG A 252 -24.54 9.10 -17.00
CA ARG A 252 -25.86 9.55 -17.45
C ARG A 252 -26.81 9.11 -16.35
N PRO A 253 -27.51 10.02 -15.66
CA PRO A 253 -28.52 9.59 -14.72
C PRO A 253 -29.44 8.69 -15.52
N HIS A 254 -29.63 7.47 -15.04
CA HIS A 254 -30.70 6.64 -15.54
C HIS A 254 -31.93 7.56 -15.48
N PRO A 255 -32.63 7.82 -16.61
CA PRO A 255 -33.73 8.78 -16.64
C PRO A 255 -34.61 8.42 -15.46
N ALA A 256 -34.85 9.39 -14.57
CA ALA A 256 -35.53 9.16 -13.31
C ALA A 256 -36.80 8.36 -13.62
N SER A 257 -36.73 7.04 -13.49
CA SER A 257 -37.90 6.26 -13.27
C SER A 257 -38.41 6.84 -11.97
N SER A 258 -39.69 7.19 -11.96
CA SER A 258 -40.36 7.73 -10.80
C SER A 258 -40.25 6.72 -9.67
N ILE A 259 -39.11 6.72 -8.96
CA ILE A 259 -38.96 6.02 -7.70
C ILE A 259 -39.77 6.86 -6.74
N SER A 260 -41.00 6.41 -6.51
CA SER A 260 -41.84 6.93 -5.45
C SER A 260 -41.02 6.90 -4.16
N ALA A 261 -40.77 8.06 -3.59
CA ALA A 261 -40.29 8.19 -2.22
C ALA A 261 -41.35 7.57 -1.29
N GLY A 262 -41.22 6.27 -1.03
CA GLY A 262 -42.28 5.51 -0.38
C GLY A 262 -42.08 3.99 -0.34
N ARG A 263 -40.84 3.50 -0.39
CA ARG A 263 -40.55 2.11 0.00
C ARG A 263 -39.51 2.12 1.10
N THR A 264 -39.99 2.08 2.33
CA THR A 264 -39.26 1.43 3.42
C THR A 264 -38.88 0.03 2.92
N LEU A 265 -37.59 -0.29 2.95
CA LEU A 265 -37.12 -1.65 2.71
C LEU A 265 -37.87 -2.57 3.69
N PRO A 266 -38.42 -3.71 3.23
CA PRO A 266 -39.00 -4.70 4.13
C PRO A 266 -37.96 -5.07 5.21
N THR A 267 -38.42 -5.36 6.43
CA THR A 267 -37.55 -5.82 7.54
C THR A 267 -36.74 -7.07 7.21
N ASP A 268 -37.08 -7.74 6.12
CA ASP A 268 -36.56 -9.03 5.69
C ASP A 268 -35.72 -8.89 4.41
N TYR A 269 -35.18 -7.69 4.13
CA TYR A 269 -34.35 -7.43 2.95
C TYR A 269 -32.98 -8.12 3.10
N THR A 270 -32.80 -9.20 2.35
CA THR A 270 -31.52 -9.91 2.21
C THR A 270 -30.81 -9.48 0.94
N THR A 271 -29.50 -9.23 1.04
CA THR A 271 -28.67 -8.94 -0.14
C THR A 271 -28.29 -10.24 -0.85
N MET A 272 -28.01 -10.18 -2.16
CA MET A 272 -27.51 -11.33 -2.92
C MET A 272 -26.30 -11.99 -2.23
N GLY A 273 -25.38 -11.18 -1.70
CA GLY A 273 -24.22 -11.67 -0.97
C GLY A 273 -24.57 -12.44 0.30
N GLN A 274 -25.55 -11.95 1.08
CA GLN A 274 -26.01 -12.63 2.30
C GLN A 274 -26.64 -14.00 1.97
N GLU A 275 -27.47 -14.08 0.93
CA GLU A 275 -28.12 -15.33 0.55
C GLU A 275 -27.15 -16.37 -0.04
N LEU A 276 -26.18 -15.92 -0.83
CA LEU A 276 -25.14 -16.81 -1.34
C LEU A 276 -24.24 -17.35 -0.21
N LEU A 277 -23.97 -16.52 0.80
CA LEU A 277 -23.19 -16.91 1.97
C LEU A 277 -23.93 -17.92 2.85
N ASP A 278 -25.22 -17.69 3.11
CA ASP A 278 -26.05 -18.61 3.90
C ASP A 278 -26.27 -19.94 3.17
N LEU A 279 -26.45 -19.89 1.84
CA LEU A 279 -26.52 -21.08 1.00
C LEU A 279 -25.20 -21.89 1.03
N HIS A 280 -24.05 -21.21 1.01
CA HIS A 280 -22.75 -21.85 1.09
C HIS A 280 -22.50 -22.50 2.46
N ARG A 281 -22.94 -21.87 3.55
CA ARG A 281 -22.90 -22.46 4.90
C ARG A 281 -23.76 -23.71 4.98
N ALA A 282 -25.01 -23.64 4.51
CA ALA A 282 -25.92 -24.79 4.51
C ALA A 282 -25.34 -25.99 3.73
N HIS A 283 -24.66 -25.75 2.60
CA HIS A 283 -24.00 -26.82 1.85
C HIS A 283 -22.78 -27.39 2.59
N THR A 284 -21.95 -26.53 3.18
CA THR A 284 -20.73 -26.95 3.89
C THR A 284 -21.06 -27.72 5.18
N GLU A 285 -22.18 -27.37 5.83
CA GLU A 285 -22.70 -28.06 7.01
C GLU A 285 -23.47 -29.34 6.67
N GLY A 286 -23.61 -29.68 5.37
CA GLY A 286 -24.29 -30.88 4.90
C GLY A 286 -25.82 -30.83 5.01
N ALA A 287 -26.39 -29.65 5.23
CA ALA A 287 -27.84 -29.44 5.34
C ALA A 287 -28.54 -29.53 3.98
N ILE A 288 -27.81 -29.32 2.88
CA ILE A 288 -28.29 -29.47 1.50
C ILE A 288 -27.26 -30.22 0.66
N SER A 289 -27.74 -30.97 -0.33
CA SER A 289 -26.91 -31.65 -1.31
C SER A 289 -26.25 -30.68 -2.30
N ASN A 290 -25.20 -31.13 -2.98
CA ASN A 290 -24.53 -30.32 -4.00
C ASN A 290 -25.46 -29.99 -5.19
N GLU A 291 -26.42 -30.85 -5.50
CA GLU A 291 -27.41 -30.59 -6.55
C GLU A 291 -28.38 -29.47 -6.14
N GLU A 292 -28.89 -29.51 -4.91
CA GLU A 292 -29.73 -28.45 -4.33
C GLU A 292 -28.99 -27.12 -4.23
N TYR A 293 -27.70 -27.15 -3.87
CA TYR A 293 -26.84 -25.97 -3.83
C TYR A 293 -26.74 -25.29 -5.21
N GLN A 294 -26.50 -26.04 -6.29
CA GLN A 294 -26.37 -25.46 -7.63
C GLN A 294 -27.69 -24.86 -8.13
N ILE A 295 -28.82 -25.55 -7.88
CA ILE A 295 -30.16 -25.06 -8.27
C ILE A 295 -30.49 -23.77 -7.52
N ALA A 296 -30.29 -23.76 -6.20
CA ALA A 296 -30.57 -22.59 -5.37
C ALA A 296 -29.65 -21.40 -5.72
N ARG A 297 -28.37 -21.66 -5.98
CA ARG A 297 -27.41 -20.64 -6.42
C ARG A 297 -27.84 -20.00 -7.74
N GLN A 298 -28.26 -20.81 -8.72
CA GLN A 298 -28.72 -20.28 -10.00
C GLN A 298 -30.02 -19.46 -9.87
N SER A 299 -30.92 -19.89 -8.99
CA SER A 299 -32.16 -19.16 -8.68
C SER A 299 -31.87 -17.78 -8.05
N ILE A 300 -30.97 -17.73 -7.06
CA ILE A 300 -30.54 -16.46 -6.42
C ILE A 300 -29.92 -15.52 -7.46
N LEU A 301 -28.99 -16.02 -8.29
CA LEU A 301 -28.34 -15.22 -9.33
C LEU A 301 -29.35 -14.69 -10.37
N THR A 302 -30.36 -15.48 -10.72
CA THR A 302 -31.40 -15.06 -11.67
C THR A 302 -32.29 -13.98 -11.06
N ARG A 303 -32.72 -14.14 -9.80
CA ARG A 303 -33.64 -13.20 -9.12
C ARG A 303 -33.03 -11.81 -8.91
N PHE A 304 -31.72 -11.71 -8.73
CA PHE A 304 -31.03 -10.41 -8.57
C PHE A 304 -30.52 -9.82 -9.90
N HIS A 305 -30.71 -10.53 -11.02
CA HIS A 305 -30.40 -10.02 -12.37
C HIS A 305 -31.60 -9.39 -13.08
N GLU A 306 -32.82 -9.58 -12.59
CA GLU A 306 -34.07 -8.91 -13.03
C GLU A 306 -34.32 -7.61 -12.26
#